data_AF-A0A383ENB4-F1
#
_entry.id   AF-A0A383ENB4-F1
#
_cell.length_a   1.000
_cell.length_b   1.000
_cell.length_c   1.000
_cell.angle_alpha   90.00
_cell.angle_beta   90.00
_cell.angle_gamma   90.00
#
_symmetry.space_group_name_H-M   'P 1'
#
loop_
_entity.id
_entity.type
_entity.pdbx_description
1 polymer ?
#
loop_
_entity_poly.entity_id
_entity_poly.type
_entity_poly.pdbx_seq_one_letter_code
_entity_poly.pdbx_strand_id
1 'polypeptide(L)'
;NAWLGLVYPHQDLEYLDTYIDSAIIYNYCIESYNECGDSSWTCDIGFSGASLGDANFDGNIDVLDVVTLVNLILLINDPTEDQLFWLDMNQDNSLNIQDIVLIINIILI
;
A
#
# COMPACT_ATOMS: atom_id res chain seq x y z
N ASN A 1 4.48 -10.62 -17.66
CA ASN A 1 5.46 -10.16 -18.68
C ASN A 1 6.45 -9.25 -17.99
N ALA A 2 7.75 -9.55 -18.06
CA ALA A 2 8.78 -8.64 -17.56
C ALA A 2 9.17 -7.66 -18.68
N TRP A 3 9.29 -6.37 -18.34
CA TRP A 3 9.79 -5.34 -19.25
C TRP A 3 11.14 -4.84 -18.71
N LEU A 4 12.13 -4.74 -19.59
CA LEU A 4 13.46 -4.23 -19.26
C LEU A 4 13.67 -2.92 -20.02
N GLY A 5 13.77 -1.82 -19.28
CA GLY A 5 14.12 -0.50 -19.82
C GLY A 5 15.64 -0.31 -19.85
N LEU A 6 16.14 0.44 -20.82
CA LEU A 6 17.51 0.96 -20.80
C LEU A 6 17.51 2.31 -20.08
N VAL A 7 18.29 2.42 -19.01
CA VAL A 7 18.43 3.63 -18.19
C VAL A 7 19.64 4.43 -18.68
N TYR A 8 19.43 5.71 -19.04
CA TYR A 8 20.51 6.59 -19.47
C TYR A 8 21.34 7.11 -18.27
N PRO A 9 22.55 7.65 -18.46
CA PRO A 9 23.48 8.03 -17.37
C PRO A 9 22.98 9.05 -16.34
N HIS A 10 21.78 9.59 -16.49
CA HIS A 10 21.16 10.60 -15.63
C HIS A 10 19.82 10.15 -15.06
N GLN A 11 19.47 8.88 -15.26
CA GLN A 11 18.25 8.29 -14.74
C GLN A 11 18.62 7.26 -13.68
N ASP A 12 17.78 7.19 -12.66
CA ASP A 12 17.93 6.20 -11.61
C ASP A 12 17.28 4.88 -12.05
N LEU A 13 17.82 3.77 -11.55
CA LEU A 13 17.19 2.46 -11.70
C LEU A 13 15.99 2.40 -10.76
N GLU A 14 14.79 2.25 -11.33
CA GLU A 14 13.55 2.14 -10.57
C GLU A 14 12.98 0.73 -10.69
N TYR A 15 12.58 0.16 -9.55
CA TYR A 15 11.80 -1.07 -9.47
C TYR A 15 10.51 -0.75 -8.71
N LEU A 16 9.37 -1.12 -9.29
CA LEU A 16 8.06 -0.91 -8.69
C LEU A 16 7.39 -2.27 -8.47
N ASP A 17 7.15 -2.60 -7.21
CA ASP A 17 6.24 -3.69 -6.84
C ASP A 17 4.83 -3.11 -6.69
N THR A 18 3.89 -3.68 -7.43
CA THR A 18 2.47 -3.27 -7.43
C THR A 18 1.59 -4.19 -6.58
N TYR A 19 2.16 -5.21 -5.93
CA TYR A 19 1.44 -6.24 -5.16
C TYR A 19 2.09 -6.47 -3.80
N ILE A 20 2.21 -5.41 -3.01
CA ILE A 20 2.76 -5.46 -1.65
C ILE A 20 1.67 -5.53 -0.59
N ASP A 21 1.93 -6.30 0.47
CA ASP A 21 1.16 -6.19 1.71
C ASP A 21 1.59 -4.94 2.51
N SER A 22 0.62 -4.24 3.07
CA SER A 22 0.86 -3.04 3.86
C SER A 22 1.54 -3.36 5.19
N ALA A 23 2.29 -2.39 5.71
CA ALA A 23 3.10 -2.49 6.92
C ALA A 23 4.18 -3.59 6.92
N ILE A 24 4.42 -4.23 5.77
CA ILE A 24 5.54 -5.14 5.57
C ILE A 24 6.69 -4.37 4.91
N ILE A 25 7.88 -4.55 5.49
CA ILE A 25 9.12 -4.03 4.91
C ILE A 25 9.65 -5.08 3.93
N TYR A 26 9.76 -4.69 2.67
CA TYR A 26 10.32 -5.53 1.62
C TYR A 26 11.73 -5.09 1.29
N ASN A 27 12.64 -6.04 1.16
CA ASN A 27 14.00 -5.80 0.66
C ASN A 27 14.09 -6.33 -0.77
N TYR A 28 14.17 -5.42 -1.74
CA TYR A 28 14.27 -5.75 -3.14
C TYR A 28 15.72 -5.67 -3.58
N CYS A 29 16.20 -6.69 -4.26
CA CYS A 29 17.55 -6.71 -4.78
C CYS A 29 17.59 -7.20 -6.21
N ILE A 30 18.47 -6.58 -7.00
CA ILE A 30 18.69 -6.93 -8.40
C ILE A 30 20.15 -7.34 -8.62
N GLU A 31 20.33 -8.36 -9.44
CA GLU A 31 21.61 -8.78 -9.99
C GLU A 31 21.45 -9.06 -11.48
N SER A 32 22.55 -8.93 -12.23
CA SER A 32 22.61 -9.32 -13.63
C SER A 32 23.48 -10.56 -13.78
N TYR A 33 23.02 -11.49 -14.62
CA TYR A 33 23.71 -12.73 -14.96
C TYR A 33 24.01 -12.75 -16.46
N ASN A 34 25.29 -12.88 -16.83
CA ASN A 34 25.70 -13.06 -18.23
C ASN A 34 26.97 -13.91 -18.34
N GLU A 35 27.51 -14.09 -19.56
CA GLU A 35 28.69 -14.92 -19.79
C GLU A 35 29.98 -14.40 -19.10
N CYS A 36 30.02 -13.14 -18.69
CA CYS A 36 31.11 -12.54 -17.92
C CYS A 36 30.97 -12.79 -16.40
N GLY A 37 29.88 -13.42 -15.96
CA GLY A 37 29.56 -13.69 -14.55
C GLY A 37 28.47 -12.78 -14.00
N ASP A 38 28.42 -12.72 -12.67
CA ASP A 38 27.33 -12.14 -11.91
C ASP A 38 27.73 -10.74 -11.41
N SER A 39 26.82 -9.77 -11.45
CA SER A 39 27.06 -8.49 -10.78
C SER A 39 26.84 -8.59 -9.27
N SER A 40 27.40 -7.65 -8.53
CA SER A 40 27.01 -7.45 -7.12
C SER A 40 25.52 -7.18 -6.99
N TRP A 41 24.93 -7.60 -5.86
CA TRP A 41 23.56 -7.27 -5.50
C TRP A 41 23.45 -5.76 -5.24
N THR A 42 22.52 -5.12 -5.93
CA THR A 42 22.07 -3.76 -5.60
C THR A 42 20.69 -3.88 -4.98
N CYS A 43 20.54 -3.41 -3.74
CA CYS A 43 19.31 -3.56 -2.97
C CYS A 43 18.71 -2.21 -2.57
N ASP A 44 17.39 -2.18 -2.43
CA ASP A 44 16.63 -1.08 -1.86
C ASP A 44 15.44 -1.60 -1.03
N ILE A 45 14.94 -0.78 -0.11
CA ILE A 45 13.84 -1.13 0.80
C ILE A 45 12.56 -0.44 0.35
N GLY A 46 11.50 -1.22 0.16
CA GLY A 46 10.15 -0.71 -0.08
C GLY A 46 9.22 -0.93 1.11
N PHE A 47 8.29 0.01 1.32
CA PHE A 47 7.27 -0.03 2.36
C PHE A 47 6.03 0.73 1.89
N SER A 48 4.83 0.18 2.14
CA SER A 48 3.58 0.94 2.10
C SER A 48 2.94 0.95 3.47
N GLY A 49 2.69 2.15 3.99
CA GLY A 49 1.89 2.36 5.19
C GLY A 49 0.40 2.46 4.92
N ALA A 50 -0.03 2.47 3.65
CA ALA A 50 -1.45 2.52 3.30
C ALA A 50 -1.94 1.12 2.93
N SER A 51 -2.99 0.66 3.61
CA SER A 51 -3.75 -0.56 3.32
C SER A 51 -5.23 -0.23 3.16
N LEU A 52 -5.97 -1.05 2.42
CA LEU A 52 -7.42 -1.07 2.50
C LEU A 52 -7.85 -1.23 3.96
N GLY A 53 -8.62 -0.26 4.46
CA GLY A 53 -9.14 -0.25 5.83
C GLY A 53 -8.24 0.39 6.90
N ASP A 54 -7.03 0.84 6.55
CA ASP A 54 -6.20 1.66 7.43
C ASP A 54 -6.58 3.14 7.25
N ALA A 55 -7.39 3.64 8.17
CA ALA A 55 -8.02 4.95 8.06
C ALA A 55 -7.16 6.07 8.65
N ASN A 56 -6.25 5.75 9.57
CA ASN A 56 -5.35 6.72 10.18
C ASN A 56 -3.92 6.68 9.58
N PHE A 57 -3.67 5.76 8.63
CA PHE A 57 -2.40 5.53 7.94
C PHE A 57 -1.24 5.21 8.87
N ASP A 58 -1.50 4.48 9.97
CA ASP A 58 -0.48 4.08 10.93
C ASP A 58 0.15 2.71 10.63
N GLY A 59 -0.33 2.03 9.59
CA GLY A 59 0.11 0.71 9.15
C GLY A 59 -0.52 -0.45 9.90
N ASN A 60 -1.40 -0.21 10.87
CA ASN A 60 -2.16 -1.28 11.54
C ASN A 60 -3.63 -1.16 11.15
N ILE A 61 -4.30 -2.30 11.05
CA ILE A 61 -5.76 -2.34 10.93
C ILE A 61 -6.31 -2.74 12.30
N ASP A 62 -6.82 -1.77 13.04
CA ASP A 62 -7.37 -1.96 14.38
C ASP A 62 -8.61 -1.08 14.66
N VAL A 63 -9.04 -1.04 15.91
CA VAL A 63 -10.27 -0.32 16.31
C VAL A 63 -10.17 1.19 16.10
N LEU A 64 -8.97 1.76 16.04
CA LEU A 64 -8.75 3.17 15.74
C LEU A 64 -9.14 3.51 14.30
N ASP A 65 -9.03 2.58 13.36
CA ASP A 65 -9.49 2.78 11.99
C ASP A 65 -11.01 2.88 11.91
N VAL A 66 -11.69 2.01 12.66
CA VAL A 66 -13.15 2.05 12.79
C VAL A 66 -13.60 3.40 13.38
N VAL A 67 -12.93 3.88 14.44
CA VAL A 67 -13.25 5.18 15.04
C VAL A 67 -13.02 6.32 14.04
N THR A 68 -11.93 6.25 13.27
CA THR A 68 -11.60 7.25 12.25
C THR A 68 -12.63 7.26 11.13
N LEU A 69 -12.99 6.09 10.58
CA LEU A 69 -14.00 5.96 9.55
C LEU A 69 -15.39 6.41 10.03
N VAL A 70 -15.77 6.13 11.27
CA VAL A 70 -17.01 6.66 11.86
C VAL A 70 -17.01 8.19 11.88
N ASN A 71 -15.89 8.83 12.24
CA ASN A 71 -15.80 10.29 12.21
C ASN A 71 -15.94 10.87 10.79
N LEU A 72 -15.40 10.18 9.78
CA LEU A 72 -15.55 10.57 8.37
C LEU A 72 -16.99 10.42 7.89
N ILE A 73 -17.65 9.30 8.19
CA ILE A 73 -19.07 9.04 7.82
C ILE A 73 -20.01 10.05 8.49
N LEU A 74 -19.73 10.43 9.73
CA LEU A 74 -20.50 11.43 10.46
C LEU A 74 -20.19 12.88 10.04
N LEU A 75 -19.29 13.07 9.06
CA LEU A 75 -18.84 14.38 8.57
C LEU A 75 -18.26 15.26 9.69
N ILE A 76 -17.67 14.64 10.71
CA ILE A 76 -16.95 15.35 11.77
C ILE A 76 -15.63 15.90 11.20
N ASN A 77 -15.02 15.16 10.27
CA ASN A 77 -13.86 15.56 9.46
C ASN A 77 -14.14 15.23 7.99
N ASP A 78 -13.60 16.02 7.07
CA ASP A 78 -13.65 15.70 5.64
C ASP A 78 -12.58 14.64 5.29
N PRO A 79 -12.93 13.60 4.51
CA PRO A 79 -11.96 12.59 4.08
C PRO A 79 -10.98 13.16 3.03
N THR A 80 -9.72 12.71 3.10
CA THR A 80 -8.75 12.94 2.01
C THR A 80 -9.09 12.09 0.77
N GLU A 81 -8.52 12.43 -0.39
CA GLU A 81 -8.67 11.60 -1.60
C GLU A 81 -8.19 10.16 -1.37
N ASP A 82 -7.08 10.00 -0.64
CA ASP A 82 -6.58 8.68 -0.25
C ASP A 82 -7.57 7.94 0.66
N GLN A 83 -8.17 8.61 1.65
CA GLN A 83 -9.17 7.98 2.53
C GLN A 83 -10.44 7.56 1.78
N LEU A 84 -10.89 8.36 0.79
CA LEU A 84 -12.02 7.96 -0.06
C LEU A 84 -11.74 6.69 -0.86
N PHE A 85 -10.49 6.51 -1.30
CA PHE A 85 -10.08 5.34 -2.06
C PHE A 85 -9.83 4.10 -1.18
N TRP A 86 -9.10 4.27 -0.07
CA TRP A 86 -8.67 3.16 0.79
C TRP A 86 -9.72 2.70 1.80
N LEU A 87 -10.76 3.49 2.07
CA LEU A 87 -11.81 3.15 3.03
C LEU A 87 -13.13 2.71 2.40
N ASP A 88 -13.26 2.78 1.07
CA ASP A 88 -14.35 2.18 0.32
C ASP A 88 -14.04 0.68 0.12
N MET A 89 -14.34 -0.10 1.16
CA MET A 89 -13.91 -1.50 1.28
C MET A 89 -14.66 -2.42 0.34
N ASN A 90 -15.88 -2.05 -0.06
CA ASN A 90 -16.69 -2.80 -1.03
C ASN A 90 -16.68 -2.19 -2.44
N GLN A 91 -15.95 -1.09 -2.64
CA GLN A 91 -15.79 -0.38 -3.91
C GLN A 91 -17.12 0.07 -4.53
N ASP A 92 -18.08 0.47 -3.70
CA ASP A 92 -19.40 0.96 -4.14
C ASP A 92 -19.44 2.49 -4.34
N ASN A 93 -18.29 3.15 -4.19
CA ASN A 93 -18.07 4.60 -4.20
C ASN A 93 -18.77 5.36 -3.06
N SER A 94 -19.17 4.69 -1.98
CA SER A 94 -19.86 5.32 -0.85
C SER A 94 -19.28 4.87 0.49
N LEU A 95 -18.61 5.77 1.22
CA LEU A 95 -18.22 5.50 2.60
C LEU A 95 -19.45 5.40 3.52
N ASN A 96 -19.73 4.21 4.02
CA ASN A 96 -20.88 3.93 4.87
C ASN A 96 -20.64 2.79 5.88
N ILE A 97 -21.70 2.36 6.56
CA ILE A 97 -21.62 1.33 7.60
C ILE A 97 -21.14 -0.02 7.07
N GLN A 98 -21.30 -0.31 5.78
CA GLN A 98 -20.80 -1.55 5.17
C GLN A 98 -19.27 -1.61 5.22
N ASP A 99 -18.59 -0.50 5.00
CA ASP A 99 -17.12 -0.43 5.05
C ASP A 99 -16.61 -0.69 6.47
N ILE A 100 -17.29 -0.13 7.48
CA ILE A 100 -17.00 -0.41 8.89
C ILE A 100 -17.11 -1.90 9.19
N VAL A 101 -18.18 -2.56 8.72
CA VAL A 101 -18.38 -4.00 8.95
C VAL A 101 -17.24 -4.81 8.31
N LEU A 102 -16.78 -4.42 7.13
CA LEU A 102 -15.67 -5.08 6.45
C LEU A 102 -14.35 -4.91 7.21
N ILE A 103 -14.04 -3.71 7.72
CA ILE A 103 -12.87 -3.48 8.58
C ILE A 103 -12.96 -4.31 9.86
N ILE A 104 -14.12 -4.34 10.53
CA ILE A 104 -14.32 -5.17 11.74
C ILE A 104 -14.08 -6.65 11.43
N ASN A 105 -14.53 -7.15 10.29
CA ASN A 105 -14.28 -8.53 9.89
C ASN A 105 -12.79 -8.82 9.73
N ILE A 106 -11.99 -7.86 9.27
CA ILE A 106 -10.52 -7.98 9.21
C ILE A 106 -9.93 -8.05 10.61
N ILE A 107 -10.35 -7.15 11.51
CA ILE A 107 -9.86 -7.09 12.91
C ILE A 107 -10.14 -8.38 13.70
N LEU A 108 -11.24 -9.07 13.40
CA LEU A 108 -11.70 -10.25 14.14
C LEU A 108 -11.11 -11.58 13.66
N ILE A 109 -10.27 -11.58 12.61
CA ILE A 109 -9.56 -12.77 12.10
C ILE A 109 -8.29 -13.02 12.91
#